data_AF-A0A5E4XRG8-F1
#
_entry.id   AF-A0A5E4XRG8-F1
#
_cell.length_a   1.000
_cell.length_b   1.000
_cell.length_c   1.000
_cell.angle_alpha   90.00
_cell.angle_beta   90.00
_cell.angle_gamma   90.00
#
_symmetry.space_group_name_H-M   'P 1'
#
loop_
_entity.id
_entity.type
_entity.pdbx_description
1 polymer ?
#
loop_
_entity_poly.entity_id
_entity_poly.type
_entity_poly.pdbx_seq_one_letter_code
_entity_poly.pdbx_strand_id
1 'polypeptide(L)'
;MTNMFALLNRLPGEGKALAAAALAALGTAAHAAPADDIAKLYALPPDGSVYVRVLNVANTAVGVQLGAGAKAESLAANDKIVSDYRVLPGAQAYVLKVNGRTVEVASKAPKGGFVTLVVDGAQASAPVKVITDVSTVVDGLKAELAIYNLVPGCTAKIGVANGPTVFPNVADGTRAARAINPVSASLVGECAGHASVPLALPPLKGGDRYSLFLVGTAQSPVLVGATNRVLPYRAN
;
A
#
# COMPACT_ATOMS: atom_id res chain seq x y z
N MET A 1 -33.79 49.76 -25.55
CA MET A 1 -34.92 50.06 -26.44
C MET A 1 -34.37 50.30 -27.84
N THR A 2 -35.06 49.78 -28.87
CA THR A 2 -34.91 50.14 -30.31
C THR A 2 -33.68 49.49 -30.99
N ASN A 3 -33.70 48.84 -32.15
CA ASN A 3 -34.66 48.30 -33.14
C ASN A 3 -33.80 47.41 -34.09
N MET A 4 -34.21 46.22 -34.51
CA MET A 4 -35.10 45.93 -35.64
C MET A 4 -34.43 46.05 -37.03
N PHE A 5 -34.76 45.08 -37.89
CA PHE A 5 -34.52 44.96 -39.34
C PHE A 5 -33.15 44.42 -39.79
N ALA A 6 -33.02 43.63 -40.85
CA ALA A 6 -33.91 42.77 -41.63
C ALA A 6 -33.07 42.21 -42.77
N LEU A 7 -33.52 41.07 -43.31
CA LEU A 7 -33.40 40.65 -44.72
C LEU A 7 -32.17 41.16 -45.49
N LEU A 8 -31.16 40.30 -45.63
CA LEU A 8 -30.29 40.29 -46.80
C LEU A 8 -30.56 39.02 -47.60
N ASN A 9 -31.66 39.09 -48.35
CA ASN A 9 -32.00 38.15 -49.40
C ASN A 9 -32.10 38.98 -50.71
N ARG A 10 -31.02 38.99 -51.48
CA ARG A 10 -30.99 39.32 -52.92
C ARG A 10 -29.64 38.93 -53.49
N LEU A 11 -29.55 37.67 -53.90
CA LEU A 11 -28.54 37.18 -54.84
C LEU A 11 -28.77 37.82 -56.22
N PRO A 12 -27.70 38.06 -56.98
CA PRO A 12 -27.72 37.72 -58.38
C PRO A 12 -26.58 36.73 -58.71
N GLY A 13 -26.99 35.66 -59.39
CA GLY A 13 -26.40 35.31 -60.68
C GLY A 13 -25.00 34.71 -60.71
N GLU A 14 -25.00 33.44 -61.12
CA GLU A 14 -24.04 32.83 -62.05
C GLU A 14 -22.79 32.16 -61.48
N GLY A 15 -22.86 30.83 -61.40
CA GLY A 15 -21.81 30.01 -62.01
C GLY A 15 -20.98 29.14 -61.08
N LYS A 16 -21.27 27.83 -61.16
CA LYS A 16 -20.35 26.69 -60.94
C LYS A 16 -20.08 26.35 -59.46
N ALA A 17 -20.75 25.33 -58.94
CA ALA A 17 -20.39 23.90 -59.01
C ALA A 17 -19.26 23.50 -58.03
N LEU A 18 -19.62 22.57 -57.13
CA LEU A 18 -18.80 21.75 -56.24
C LEU A 18 -17.98 22.46 -55.14
N ALA A 19 -18.46 22.33 -53.90
CA ALA A 19 -17.57 22.13 -52.75
C ALA A 19 -18.25 21.20 -51.73
N ALA A 20 -17.59 20.08 -51.50
CA ALA A 20 -18.04 18.93 -50.74
C ALA A 20 -18.15 19.20 -49.24
N ALA A 21 -18.98 18.37 -48.61
CA ALA A 21 -19.22 18.30 -47.18
C ALA A 21 -17.92 18.13 -46.35
N ALA A 22 -17.79 18.92 -45.29
CA ALA A 22 -16.88 18.65 -44.18
C ALA A 22 -17.46 19.26 -42.89
N LEU A 23 -18.46 18.59 -42.31
CA LEU A 23 -18.87 18.84 -40.93
C LEU A 23 -17.94 18.01 -40.04
N ALA A 24 -16.84 18.65 -39.60
CA ALA A 24 -15.85 18.04 -38.72
C ALA A 24 -16.49 17.66 -37.38
N ALA A 25 -16.39 16.37 -37.04
CA ALA A 25 -16.75 15.81 -35.76
C ALA A 25 -15.90 16.44 -34.65
N LEU A 26 -16.52 17.25 -33.80
CA LEU A 26 -15.99 17.59 -32.48
C LEU A 26 -16.14 16.36 -31.57
N GLY A 27 -15.20 15.42 -31.72
CA GLY A 27 -15.01 14.33 -30.79
C GLY A 27 -14.55 14.88 -29.44
N THR A 28 -15.40 14.75 -28.43
CA THR A 28 -15.05 14.97 -27.04
C THR A 28 -13.97 13.97 -26.64
N ALA A 29 -12.73 14.43 -26.50
CA ALA A 29 -11.66 13.68 -25.87
C ALA A 29 -11.93 13.58 -24.36
N ALA A 30 -12.83 12.67 -23.98
CA ALA A 30 -12.93 12.22 -22.61
C ALA A 30 -11.62 11.49 -22.27
N HIS A 31 -10.76 12.17 -21.51
CA HIS A 31 -9.62 11.53 -20.86
C HIS A 31 -10.18 10.52 -19.86
N ALA A 32 -10.33 9.26 -20.28
CA ALA A 32 -10.53 8.15 -19.37
C ALA A 32 -9.29 8.09 -18.48
N ALA A 33 -9.40 8.57 -17.24
CA ALA A 33 -8.43 8.21 -16.22
C ALA A 33 -8.39 6.67 -16.14
N PRO A 34 -7.20 6.05 -16.08
CA PRO A 34 -7.12 4.58 -16.02
C PRO A 34 -7.91 4.10 -14.80
N ALA A 35 -8.85 3.18 -15.03
CA ALA A 35 -9.73 2.61 -14.00
C ALA A 35 -8.94 2.03 -12.80
N ASP A 36 -7.67 1.69 -13.00
CA ASP A 36 -6.73 1.22 -11.98
C ASP A 36 -6.46 2.23 -10.86
N ASP A 37 -6.54 3.55 -11.12
CA ASP A 37 -6.29 4.56 -10.08
C ASP A 37 -7.51 4.79 -9.17
N ILE A 38 -8.74 4.57 -9.66
CA ILE A 38 -9.94 4.66 -8.82
C ILE A 38 -10.16 3.37 -8.02
N ALA A 39 -9.80 2.19 -8.55
CA ALA A 39 -9.87 0.93 -7.82
C ALA A 39 -8.94 0.89 -6.58
N LYS A 40 -7.80 1.59 -6.62
CA LYS A 40 -6.88 1.72 -5.47
C LYS A 40 -7.47 2.54 -4.33
N LEU A 41 -8.36 3.48 -4.60
CA LEU A 41 -8.88 4.41 -3.59
C LEU A 41 -9.71 3.73 -2.49
N TYR A 42 -10.17 2.49 -2.70
CA TYR A 42 -11.14 1.82 -1.82
C TYR A 42 -10.90 0.34 -1.57
N ALA A 43 -9.77 -0.23 -1.98
CA ALA A 43 -9.62 -1.68 -2.01
C ALA A 43 -9.53 -2.32 -0.60
N LEU A 44 -10.68 -2.62 -0.03
CA LEU A 44 -10.88 -3.64 0.99
C LEU A 44 -10.82 -5.03 0.32
N PRO A 45 -10.54 -6.11 1.08
CA PRO A 45 -10.59 -7.46 0.52
C PRO A 45 -12.01 -7.77 0.05
N PRO A 46 -12.18 -8.65 -0.97
CA PRO A 46 -13.49 -9.17 -1.33
C PRO A 46 -14.24 -9.75 -0.12
N ASP A 47 -15.56 -9.76 -0.18
CA ASP A 47 -16.39 -10.30 0.89
C ASP A 47 -15.96 -11.71 1.30
N GLY A 48 -15.89 -11.94 2.62
CA GLY A 48 -15.44 -13.20 3.19
C GLY A 48 -13.95 -13.49 3.05
N SER A 49 -13.15 -12.56 2.51
CA SER A 49 -11.69 -12.69 2.33
C SER A 49 -10.91 -11.75 3.25
N VAL A 50 -9.59 -11.92 3.28
CA VAL A 50 -8.65 -11.04 3.98
C VAL A 50 -7.41 -10.82 3.12
N TYR A 51 -6.79 -9.63 3.22
CA TYR A 51 -5.47 -9.40 2.64
C TYR A 51 -4.39 -9.80 3.63
N VAL A 52 -3.51 -10.73 3.26
CA VAL A 52 -2.45 -11.25 4.13
C VAL A 52 -1.09 -11.09 3.47
N ARG A 53 -0.09 -10.66 4.22
CA ARG A 53 1.32 -10.62 3.78
C ARG A 53 2.23 -11.25 4.83
N VAL A 54 3.45 -11.58 4.44
CA VAL A 54 4.49 -12.10 5.35
C VAL A 54 5.61 -11.07 5.46
N LEU A 55 6.13 -10.85 6.67
CA LEU A 55 7.28 -10.01 6.94
C LEU A 55 8.35 -10.82 7.69
N ASN A 56 9.59 -10.70 7.25
CA ASN A 56 10.76 -11.24 7.94
C ASN A 56 11.43 -10.14 8.78
N VAL A 57 11.56 -10.35 10.09
CA VAL A 57 12.25 -9.40 11.00
C VAL A 57 13.77 -9.62 11.06
N ALA A 58 14.26 -10.75 10.57
CA ALA A 58 15.66 -11.10 10.64
C ALA A 58 16.46 -10.63 9.42
N ASN A 59 17.77 -10.47 9.61
CA ASN A 59 18.70 -10.25 8.50
C ASN A 59 18.90 -11.49 7.63
N THR A 60 18.67 -12.68 8.19
CA THR A 60 18.73 -13.95 7.47
C THR A 60 17.57 -14.06 6.49
N ALA A 61 17.88 -14.27 5.21
CA ALA A 61 16.87 -14.44 4.17
C ALA A 61 16.01 -15.69 4.40
N VAL A 62 14.73 -15.60 4.04
CA VAL A 62 13.78 -16.72 4.10
C VAL A 62 12.99 -16.87 2.81
N GLY A 63 12.70 -18.11 2.43
CA GLY A 63 11.70 -18.41 1.41
C GLY A 63 10.32 -18.56 2.06
N VAL A 64 9.35 -17.77 1.63
CA VAL A 64 7.96 -17.84 2.13
C VAL A 64 7.00 -18.25 1.02
N GLN A 65 6.02 -19.08 1.35
CA GLN A 65 4.90 -19.41 0.47
C GLN A 65 3.60 -19.17 1.23
N LEU A 66 2.86 -18.14 0.81
CA LEU A 66 1.60 -17.74 1.43
C LEU A 66 0.41 -18.10 0.51
N GLY A 67 -0.44 -19.00 0.98
CA GLY A 67 -1.56 -19.56 0.24
C GLY A 67 -1.25 -20.89 -0.46
N ALA A 68 -2.29 -21.66 -0.75
CA ALA A 68 -2.17 -22.92 -1.47
C ALA A 68 -1.63 -22.69 -2.90
N GLY A 69 -0.68 -23.50 -3.34
CA GLY A 69 -0.08 -23.39 -4.69
C GLY A 69 0.78 -22.14 -4.92
N ALA A 70 1.02 -21.33 -3.89
CA ALA A 70 1.85 -20.13 -4.00
C ALA A 70 3.30 -20.46 -4.36
N LYS A 71 3.85 -19.74 -5.34
CA LYS A 71 5.30 -19.71 -5.58
C LYS A 71 6.02 -19.16 -4.34
N ALA A 72 7.20 -19.70 -4.07
CA ALA A 72 8.07 -19.18 -3.03
C ALA A 72 8.58 -17.78 -3.41
N GLU A 73 8.56 -16.87 -2.44
CA GLU A 73 9.13 -15.53 -2.50
C GLU A 73 10.26 -15.45 -1.47
N SER A 74 11.40 -14.86 -1.85
CA SER A 74 12.51 -14.65 -0.91
C SER A 74 12.32 -13.32 -0.19
N LEU A 75 12.39 -13.31 1.14
CA LEU A 75 12.38 -12.09 1.95
C LEU A 75 13.72 -11.90 2.66
N ALA A 76 14.36 -10.75 2.44
CA ALA A 76 15.70 -10.46 2.97
C ALA A 76 15.85 -8.98 3.36
N ALA A 77 16.68 -8.70 4.37
CA ALA A 77 16.90 -7.34 4.91
C ALA A 77 17.49 -6.34 3.91
N ASN A 78 18.30 -6.81 2.95
CA ASN A 78 18.96 -6.00 1.94
C ASN A 78 18.20 -5.93 0.60
N ASP A 79 16.98 -6.46 0.56
CA ASP A 79 16.11 -6.42 -0.61
C ASP A 79 14.67 -6.13 -0.15
N LYS A 80 13.79 -7.14 -0.17
CA LYS A 80 12.39 -7.03 0.24
C LYS A 80 12.16 -7.77 1.55
N ILE A 81 11.92 -7.05 2.65
CA ILE A 81 11.64 -7.69 3.96
C ILE A 81 10.19 -8.17 4.12
N VAL A 82 9.29 -7.71 3.27
CA VAL A 82 7.85 -7.94 3.39
C VAL A 82 7.24 -8.25 2.04
N SER A 83 6.41 -9.29 1.94
CA SER A 83 5.71 -9.66 0.72
C SER A 83 4.64 -8.62 0.35
N ASP A 84 4.20 -8.67 -0.91
CA ASP A 84 2.93 -8.04 -1.27
C ASP A 84 1.78 -8.79 -0.58
N TYR A 85 0.64 -8.13 -0.43
CA TYR A 85 -0.56 -8.76 0.09
C TYR A 85 -1.13 -9.79 -0.90
N ARG A 86 -1.64 -10.88 -0.36
CA ARG A 86 -2.42 -11.89 -1.06
C ARG A 86 -3.83 -11.95 -0.51
N VAL A 87 -4.79 -12.25 -1.36
CA VAL A 87 -6.17 -12.53 -0.93
C VAL A 87 -6.23 -13.96 -0.43
N LEU A 88 -6.58 -14.15 0.84
CA LEU A 88 -6.85 -15.46 1.42
C LEU A 88 -8.31 -15.53 1.90
N PRO A 89 -8.92 -16.72 1.93
CA PRO A 89 -10.23 -16.90 2.56
C PRO A 89 -10.19 -16.52 4.04
N GLY A 90 -11.18 -15.76 4.49
CA GLY A 90 -11.38 -15.45 5.89
C GLY A 90 -11.91 -16.64 6.68
N ALA A 91 -11.80 -16.58 8.00
CA ALA A 91 -12.21 -17.63 8.95
C ALA A 91 -11.54 -19.01 8.74
N GLN A 92 -10.49 -19.09 7.91
CA GLN A 92 -9.69 -20.29 7.68
C GLN A 92 -8.32 -20.19 8.37
N ALA A 93 -7.66 -21.33 8.56
CA ALA A 93 -6.26 -21.36 8.99
C ALA A 93 -5.35 -20.78 7.89
N TYR A 94 -4.26 -20.14 8.28
CA TYR A 94 -3.28 -19.65 7.30
C TYR A 94 -2.53 -20.82 6.67
N VAL A 95 -2.43 -20.82 5.35
CA VAL A 95 -1.54 -21.72 4.61
C VAL A 95 -0.21 -21.00 4.41
N LEU A 96 0.75 -21.26 5.29
CA LEU A 96 2.08 -20.66 5.25
C LEU A 96 3.16 -21.75 5.24
N LYS A 97 4.11 -21.64 4.32
CA LYS A 97 5.39 -22.35 4.41
C LYS A 97 6.54 -21.38 4.56
N VAL A 98 7.50 -21.72 5.42
CA VAL A 98 8.77 -21.02 5.60
C VAL A 98 9.89 -22.02 5.32
N ASN A 99 10.77 -21.67 4.37
CA ASN A 99 11.85 -22.53 3.88
C ASN A 99 11.34 -23.94 3.49
N GLY A 100 10.17 -24.00 2.84
CA GLY A 100 9.54 -25.23 2.38
C GLY A 100 8.79 -26.04 3.45
N ARG A 101 8.89 -25.66 4.74
CA ARG A 101 8.18 -26.32 5.84
C ARG A 101 6.88 -25.60 6.17
N THR A 102 5.80 -26.35 6.35
CA THR A 102 4.53 -25.79 6.85
C THR A 102 4.73 -25.24 8.26
N VAL A 103 4.25 -24.03 8.50
CA VAL A 103 4.28 -23.39 9.81
C VAL A 103 2.86 -23.17 10.27
N GLU A 104 2.54 -23.62 11.48
CA GLU A 104 1.24 -23.36 12.08
C GLU A 104 1.16 -21.93 12.61
N VAL A 105 0.06 -21.26 12.30
CA VAL A 105 -0.27 -19.95 12.84
C VAL A 105 -1.43 -20.13 13.81
N ALA A 106 -1.24 -19.73 15.07
CA ALA A 106 -2.14 -20.07 16.17
C ALA A 106 -3.57 -19.51 16.00
N SER A 107 -3.73 -18.42 15.23
CA SER A 107 -5.03 -17.81 14.95
C SER A 107 -5.53 -18.11 13.54
N LYS A 108 -6.84 -18.00 13.33
CA LYS A 108 -7.45 -18.03 12.01
C LYS A 108 -7.46 -16.64 11.38
N ALA A 109 -7.54 -16.59 10.06
CA ALA A 109 -7.77 -15.38 9.30
C ALA A 109 -9.08 -14.68 9.74
N PRO A 110 -9.10 -13.35 9.96
CA PRO A 110 -10.35 -12.62 10.13
C PRO A 110 -11.15 -12.59 8.82
N LYS A 111 -12.41 -12.15 8.89
CA LYS A 111 -13.19 -11.79 7.71
C LYS A 111 -13.01 -10.29 7.46
N GLY A 112 -12.33 -9.93 6.39
CA GLY A 112 -12.01 -8.54 6.07
C GLY A 112 -10.66 -8.07 6.65
N GLY A 113 -10.27 -6.86 6.23
CA GLY A 113 -9.07 -6.17 6.72
C GLY A 113 -7.76 -6.70 6.16
N PHE A 114 -6.69 -6.40 6.89
CA PHE A 114 -5.31 -6.68 6.52
C PHE A 114 -4.62 -7.46 7.64
N VAL A 115 -3.75 -8.40 7.29
CA VAL A 115 -2.95 -9.17 8.23
C VAL A 115 -1.49 -9.16 7.80
N THR A 116 -0.60 -8.91 8.74
CA THR A 116 0.84 -9.14 8.58
C THR A 116 1.23 -10.32 9.47
N LEU A 117 1.72 -11.39 8.84
CA LEU A 117 2.33 -12.53 9.51
C LEU A 117 3.82 -12.25 9.65
N VAL A 118 4.31 -12.19 10.88
CA VAL A 118 5.70 -11.88 11.19
C VAL A 118 6.46 -13.16 11.48
N VAL A 119 7.52 -13.41 10.71
CA VAL A 119 8.43 -14.54 10.85
C VAL A 119 9.83 -14.05 11.22
N ASP A 120 10.57 -14.87 11.96
CA ASP A 120 11.98 -14.65 12.23
C ASP A 120 12.81 -15.61 11.37
N GLY A 121 13.52 -15.09 10.37
CA GLY A 121 14.35 -15.91 9.50
C GLY A 121 15.57 -16.54 10.16
N ALA A 122 16.04 -16.01 11.28
CA ALA A 122 17.05 -16.67 12.10
C ALA A 122 16.45 -17.83 12.92
N GLN A 123 15.14 -17.82 13.13
CA GLN A 123 14.39 -18.83 13.90
C GLN A 123 13.13 -19.26 13.14
N ALA A 124 13.28 -19.89 11.98
CA ALA A 124 12.16 -20.23 11.09
C ALA A 124 11.08 -21.14 11.71
N SER A 125 11.35 -21.80 12.84
CA SER A 125 10.40 -22.60 13.61
C SER A 125 9.74 -21.85 14.77
N ALA A 126 10.12 -20.59 15.01
CA ALA A 126 9.50 -19.77 16.04
C ALA A 126 8.01 -19.51 15.70
N PRO A 127 7.15 -19.31 16.72
CA PRO A 127 5.76 -18.98 16.49
C PRO A 127 5.60 -17.73 15.62
N VAL A 128 4.68 -17.80 14.66
CA VAL A 128 4.34 -16.67 13.79
C VAL A 128 3.54 -15.64 14.58
N LYS A 129 4.03 -14.41 14.67
CA LYS A 129 3.29 -13.31 15.28
C LYS A 129 2.31 -12.73 14.25
N VAL A 130 1.07 -12.56 14.67
CA VAL A 130 -0.02 -12.09 13.80
C VAL A 130 -0.38 -10.67 14.19
N ILE A 131 -0.28 -9.74 13.25
CA ILE A 131 -0.72 -8.36 13.42
C ILE A 131 -1.91 -8.13 12.50
N THR A 132 -3.10 -8.00 13.09
CA THR A 132 -4.33 -7.67 12.38
C THR A 132 -4.48 -6.16 12.26
N ASP A 133 -5.02 -5.72 11.14
CA ASP A 133 -5.12 -4.32 10.77
C ASP A 133 -6.46 -4.01 10.06
N VAL A 134 -6.97 -2.82 10.33
CA VAL A 134 -8.12 -2.19 9.67
C VAL A 134 -7.66 -0.85 9.12
N SER A 135 -7.90 -0.61 7.82
CA SER A 135 -7.53 0.65 7.17
C SER A 135 -8.21 1.82 7.89
N THR A 136 -7.44 2.88 8.13
CA THR A 136 -7.94 4.09 8.82
C THR A 136 -8.30 5.22 7.86
N VAL A 137 -7.99 5.07 6.57
CA VAL A 137 -8.22 6.11 5.56
C VAL A 137 -9.61 5.97 4.95
N VAL A 138 -10.44 7.00 5.18
CA VAL A 138 -11.86 7.05 4.80
C VAL A 138 -12.06 7.83 3.50
N ASP A 139 -11.19 8.80 3.19
CA ASP A 139 -11.18 9.50 1.91
C ASP A 139 -9.80 9.34 1.23
N GLY A 140 -9.80 8.90 -0.03
CA GLY A 140 -8.59 8.60 -0.80
C GLY A 140 -7.76 9.83 -1.19
N LEU A 141 -7.97 10.98 -0.55
CA LEU A 141 -7.25 12.23 -0.84
C LEU A 141 -5.89 12.28 -0.13
N LYS A 142 -5.72 11.49 0.94
CA LYS A 142 -4.47 11.39 1.70
C LYS A 142 -3.81 10.04 1.50
N ALA A 143 -2.50 9.99 1.71
CA ALA A 143 -1.78 8.72 1.81
C ALA A 143 -1.95 8.17 3.24
N GLU A 144 -2.00 6.84 3.40
CA GLU A 144 -1.83 6.20 4.70
C GLU A 144 -0.35 5.97 4.96
N LEU A 145 0.13 6.45 6.11
CA LEU A 145 1.41 6.02 6.68
C LEU A 145 1.12 5.13 7.88
N ALA A 146 1.66 3.91 7.89
CA ALA A 146 1.55 2.98 8.99
C ALA A 146 2.94 2.61 9.51
N ILE A 147 3.10 2.47 10.82
CA ILE A 147 4.31 1.96 11.45
C ILE A 147 3.99 0.65 12.17
N TYR A 148 4.86 -0.33 12.01
CA TYR A 148 4.91 -1.57 12.79
C TYR A 148 6.17 -1.53 13.63
N ASN A 149 6.03 -1.52 14.96
CA ASN A 149 7.18 -1.68 15.85
C ASN A 149 7.41 -3.16 16.12
N LEU A 150 8.54 -3.67 15.67
CA LEU A 150 8.94 -5.07 15.78
C LEU A 150 10.28 -5.20 16.52
N VAL A 151 10.70 -4.15 17.23
CA VAL A 151 11.87 -4.16 18.11
C VAL A 151 11.42 -4.71 19.48
N PRO A 152 11.93 -5.88 19.91
CA PRO A 152 11.50 -6.50 21.15
C PRO A 152 11.72 -5.60 22.37
N GLY A 153 10.68 -5.45 23.19
CA GLY A 153 10.74 -4.71 24.46
C GLY A 153 10.88 -3.18 24.32
N CYS A 154 10.77 -2.64 23.11
CA CYS A 154 10.83 -1.19 22.88
C CYS A 154 9.44 -0.58 22.72
N THR A 155 9.21 0.59 23.34
CA THR A 155 8.16 1.53 22.89
C THR A 155 8.80 2.53 21.94
N ALA A 156 8.49 2.41 20.65
CA ALA A 156 9.15 3.17 19.61
C ALA A 156 8.53 4.54 19.38
N LYS A 157 9.38 5.47 18.94
CA LYS A 157 8.99 6.79 18.43
C LYS A 157 9.45 6.92 16.98
N ILE A 158 8.59 7.43 16.10
CA ILE A 158 8.95 7.77 14.72
C ILE A 158 8.76 9.27 14.52
N GLY A 159 9.77 9.93 13.97
CA GLY A 159 9.75 11.37 13.68
C GLY A 159 10.33 11.68 12.30
N VAL A 160 10.10 12.91 11.84
CA VAL A 160 10.89 13.48 10.75
C VAL A 160 12.30 13.71 11.26
N ALA A 161 13.32 13.38 10.46
CA ALA A 161 14.72 13.64 10.82
C ALA A 161 14.90 15.12 11.19
N ASN A 162 15.39 15.39 12.41
CA ASN A 162 15.52 16.75 12.97
C ASN A 162 14.21 17.56 12.98
N GLY A 163 13.06 16.89 13.09
CA GLY A 163 11.74 17.52 12.94
C GLY A 163 10.70 16.96 13.92
N PRO A 164 9.40 17.18 13.61
CA PRO A 164 8.32 16.79 14.51
C PRO A 164 8.17 15.27 14.61
N THR A 165 7.60 14.84 15.73
CA THR A 165 7.20 13.45 15.94
C THR A 165 5.95 13.12 15.14
N VAL A 166 5.97 11.99 14.44
CA VAL A 166 4.85 11.48 13.63
C VAL A 166 4.05 10.44 14.40
N PHE A 167 4.75 9.53 15.09
CA PHE A 167 4.19 8.50 15.96
C PHE A 167 4.96 8.49 17.30
N PRO A 168 4.36 8.89 18.42
CA PRO A 168 5.10 9.10 19.66
C PRO A 168 5.36 7.83 20.49
N ASN A 169 4.40 6.89 20.53
CA ASN A 169 4.42 5.75 21.45
C ASN A 169 3.85 4.50 20.78
N VAL A 170 4.66 3.80 19.99
CA VAL A 170 4.26 2.56 19.32
C VAL A 170 4.84 1.40 20.11
N ALA A 171 4.01 0.68 20.87
CA ALA A 171 4.46 -0.45 21.67
C ALA A 171 4.99 -1.60 20.80
N ASP A 172 5.91 -2.41 21.33
CA ASP A 172 6.39 -3.63 20.67
C ASP A 172 5.22 -4.49 20.20
N GLY A 173 5.26 -4.87 18.93
CA GLY A 173 4.29 -5.76 18.31
C GLY A 173 3.01 -5.11 17.88
N THR A 174 2.94 -3.79 17.97
CA THR A 174 1.76 -3.03 17.60
C THR A 174 1.99 -2.28 16.31
N ARG A 175 0.86 -1.90 15.71
CA ARG A 175 0.78 -1.00 14.57
C ARG A 175 0.16 0.30 15.02
N ALA A 176 0.63 1.41 14.46
CA ALA A 176 -0.11 2.67 14.43
C ALA A 176 -0.18 3.19 12.99
N ALA A 177 -1.23 3.93 12.65
CA ALA A 177 -1.34 4.55 11.34
C ALA A 177 -2.06 5.89 11.40
N ARG A 178 -1.81 6.70 10.37
CA ARG A 178 -2.48 7.97 10.17
C ARG A 178 -2.50 8.35 8.70
N ALA A 179 -3.52 9.11 8.32
CA ALA A 179 -3.54 9.80 7.06
C ALA A 179 -2.51 10.95 7.06
N ILE A 180 -1.75 11.09 5.99
CA ILE A 180 -0.77 12.17 5.77
C ILE A 180 -1.03 12.84 4.42
N ASN A 181 -0.70 14.12 4.33
CA ASN A 181 -0.62 14.76 3.02
C ASN A 181 0.59 14.19 2.26
N PRO A 182 0.54 14.14 0.92
CA PRO A 182 1.72 13.95 0.09
C PRO A 182 2.82 14.94 0.49
N VAL A 183 3.90 14.44 1.07
CA VAL A 183 5.04 15.26 1.53
C VAL A 183 6.35 14.56 1.21
N SER A 184 7.39 15.36 0.96
CA SER A 184 8.78 14.87 0.96
C SER A 184 9.33 14.98 2.38
N ALA A 185 9.71 13.84 2.97
CA ALA A 185 10.31 13.80 4.30
C ALA A 185 11.26 12.60 4.41
N SER A 186 12.25 12.72 5.30
CA SER A 186 13.01 11.56 5.79
C SER A 186 12.59 11.27 7.21
N LEU A 187 12.30 10.01 7.51
CA LEU A 187 11.84 9.56 8.82
C LEU A 187 12.94 8.81 9.56
N VAL A 188 12.96 8.95 10.88
CA VAL A 188 13.81 8.18 11.79
C VAL A 188 12.92 7.44 12.77
N GLY A 189 13.24 6.18 13.02
CA GLY A 189 12.69 5.41 14.11
C GLY A 189 13.67 5.34 15.27
N GLU A 190 13.16 5.55 16.49
CA GLU A 190 13.92 5.61 17.72
C GLU A 190 13.44 4.54 18.71
N CYS A 191 14.40 3.89 19.38
CA CYS A 191 14.19 2.96 20.48
C CYS A 191 15.25 3.19 21.56
N ALA A 192 14.84 3.30 22.82
CA ALA A 192 15.75 3.42 23.97
C ALA A 192 16.87 4.49 23.80
N GLY A 193 16.58 5.61 23.13
CA GLY A 193 17.55 6.67 22.85
C GLY A 193 18.47 6.45 21.65
N HIS A 194 18.37 5.29 20.98
CA HIS A 194 19.06 5.00 19.73
C HIS A 194 18.14 5.27 18.54
N ALA A 195 18.70 5.84 17.48
CA ALA A 195 17.98 6.14 16.25
C ALA A 195 18.47 5.26 15.10
N SER A 196 17.55 4.91 14.21
CA SER A 196 17.87 4.32 12.91
C SER A 196 18.46 5.35 11.96
N VAL A 197 19.08 4.87 10.87
CA VAL A 197 19.44 5.72 9.74
C VAL A 197 18.16 6.35 9.14
N PRO A 198 18.18 7.64 8.74
CA PRO A 198 17.03 8.27 8.10
C PRO A 198 16.57 7.52 6.84
N LEU A 199 15.28 7.21 6.79
CA LEU A 199 14.59 6.64 5.64
C LEU A 199 13.87 7.74 4.87
N ALA A 200 14.33 8.04 3.65
CA ALA A 200 13.61 8.93 2.76
C ALA A 200 12.27 8.28 2.32
N LEU A 201 11.16 8.99 2.48
CA LEU A 201 9.89 8.56 1.92
C LEU A 201 9.92 8.64 0.39
N PRO A 202 9.34 7.67 -0.32
CA PRO A 202 9.09 7.83 -1.74
C PRO A 202 8.06 8.94 -1.99
N PRO A 203 7.94 9.44 -3.22
CA PRO A 203 6.86 10.37 -3.57
C PRO A 203 5.50 9.67 -3.43
N LEU A 204 4.80 9.92 -2.32
CA LEU A 204 3.48 9.38 -2.03
C LEU A 204 2.39 10.23 -2.67
N LYS A 205 1.31 9.58 -3.13
CA LYS A 205 0.10 10.21 -3.68
C LYS A 205 -1.12 9.92 -2.80
N GLY A 206 -2.20 10.67 -3.00
CA GLY A 206 -3.48 10.34 -2.36
C GLY A 206 -3.90 8.90 -2.67
N GLY A 207 -4.36 8.17 -1.65
CA GLY A 207 -4.72 6.77 -1.74
C GLY A 207 -3.56 5.78 -1.61
N ASP A 208 -2.30 6.23 -1.69
CA ASP A 208 -1.16 5.35 -1.42
C ASP A 208 -1.16 4.87 0.03
N ARG A 209 -0.70 3.63 0.24
CA ARG A 209 -0.51 3.07 1.57
C ARG A 209 0.95 2.66 1.72
N TYR A 210 1.63 3.27 2.68
CA TYR A 210 3.05 3.04 2.94
C TYR A 210 3.24 2.50 4.35
N SER A 211 3.90 1.35 4.47
CA SER A 211 4.25 0.75 5.75
C SER A 211 5.71 1.02 6.08
N LEU A 212 5.94 1.44 7.30
CA LEU A 212 7.23 1.49 7.96
C LEU A 212 7.33 0.30 8.90
N PHE A 213 8.50 -0.32 8.97
CA PHE A 213 8.81 -1.40 9.88
C PHE A 213 10.05 -1.02 10.65
N LEU A 214 9.92 -0.90 11.97
CA LEU A 214 11.07 -0.75 12.85
C LEU A 214 11.47 -2.16 13.32
N VAL A 215 12.63 -2.62 12.87
CA VAL A 215 13.18 -3.95 13.15
C VAL A 215 14.56 -3.83 13.81
N GLY A 216 15.20 -4.96 14.09
CA GLY A 216 16.51 -5.00 14.75
C GLY A 216 16.37 -5.05 16.27
N THR A 217 17.23 -4.30 16.96
CA THR A 217 17.27 -4.28 18.44
C THR A 217 17.05 -2.87 18.97
N ALA A 218 16.83 -2.72 20.27
CA ALA A 218 16.67 -1.40 20.87
C ALA A 218 17.92 -0.52 20.70
N GLN A 219 19.12 -1.13 20.69
CA GLN A 219 20.41 -0.44 20.55
C GLN A 219 20.80 -0.18 19.09
N SER A 220 20.24 -0.95 18.17
CA SER A 220 20.47 -0.80 16.73
C SER A 220 19.14 -0.98 15.99
N PRO A 221 18.23 -0.01 16.10
CA PRO A 221 16.97 -0.06 15.38
C PRO A 221 17.20 0.25 13.90
N VAL A 222 16.44 -0.42 13.03
CA VAL A 222 16.48 -0.21 11.58
C VAL A 222 15.07 0.10 11.09
N LEU A 223 14.90 1.24 10.42
CA LEU A 223 13.64 1.63 9.81
C LEU A 223 13.64 1.26 8.33
N VAL A 224 12.72 0.39 7.93
CA VAL A 224 12.54 -0.04 6.54
C VAL A 224 11.14 0.36 6.08
N GLY A 225 10.98 0.74 4.82
CA GLY A 225 9.69 1.12 4.27
C GLY A 225 9.27 0.29 3.06
N ALA A 226 7.97 0.08 2.90
CA ALA A 226 7.39 -0.61 1.76
C ALA A 226 6.06 0.00 1.33
N THR A 227 5.88 0.18 0.02
CA THR A 227 4.57 0.49 -0.56
C THR A 227 3.71 -0.76 -0.52
N ASN A 228 2.51 -0.64 0.07
CA ASN A 228 1.57 -1.73 0.13
C ASN A 228 0.96 -2.00 -1.24
N ARG A 229 1.07 -3.24 -1.71
CA ARG A 229 0.49 -3.73 -2.96
C ARG A 229 -0.28 -5.01 -2.70
N VAL A 230 -1.29 -5.28 -3.51
CA VAL A 230 -2.01 -6.55 -3.52
C VAL A 230 -1.65 -7.27 -4.81
N LEU A 231 -1.22 -8.53 -4.71
CA LEU A 231 -0.98 -9.35 -5.89
C LEU A 231 -2.29 -9.61 -6.63
N PRO A 232 -2.27 -9.64 -7.98
CA PRO A 232 -3.45 -10.01 -8.76
C PRO A 232 -4.02 -11.34 -8.27
N TYR A 233 -5.33 -11.37 -8.02
CA TYR A 233 -6.01 -12.61 -7.65
C TYR A 233 -5.87 -13.62 -8.79
N ARG A 234 -5.39 -14.83 -8.47
CA ARG A 234 -5.44 -15.97 -9.39
C ARG A 234 -6.31 -17.03 -8.73
N ALA A 235 -7.49 -17.26 -9.30
CA ALA A 235 -8.26 -18.45 -8.98
C ALA A 235 -7.40 -19.65 -9.38
N ASN A 236 -7.10 -20.52 -8.42
CA ASN A 236 -6.56 -21.84 -8.71
C ASN A 236 -7.72 -22.78 -9.04
#